data_AF-A0A2V2WWW6-F1
#
_entry.id   AF-A0A2V2WWW6-F1
#
_cell.length_a   1.000
_cell.length_b   1.000
_cell.length_c   1.000
_cell.angle_alpha   90.00
_cell.angle_beta   90.00
_cell.angle_gamma   90.00
#
_symmetry.space_group_name_H-M   'P 1'
#
loop_
_entity.id
_entity.type
_entity.pdbx_description
1 polymer ?
#
loop_
_entity_poly.entity_id
_entity_poly.type
_entity_poly.pdbx_seq_one_letter_code
_entity_poly.pdbx_strand_id
1 'polypeptide(L)'
;MFSMCFFHAVVVERKKFGPLGWNRVYPYNAGDLTTCMEVAANYIEDRPKVPWEDLRYVFGEIMYGGHITDDWDRVLCMAYLRTFVVPECCDSLQLAPGLEVPAPMTYNEYMDWLINGEDFPQESPLLFGLHPNAEINYRTVQADVLFRTINELQPKQHGGGDMLSAQEVVQQKIEEIRERLPEPHNLQDLAERLEDERTPQQHVFIRSVSA
;
A
#
# COMPACT_ATOMS: atom_id res chain seq x y z
N MET A 1 22.24 -4.32 10.92
CA MET A 1 22.39 -3.71 9.58
C MET A 1 21.49 -4.37 8.55
N PHE A 2 21.67 -5.66 8.22
CA PHE A 2 20.85 -6.36 7.22
C PHE A 2 19.34 -6.27 7.48
N SER A 3 18.91 -6.51 8.72
CA SER A 3 17.49 -6.38 9.11
C SER A 3 16.88 -4.99 8.83
N MET A 4 17.67 -3.92 8.98
CA MET A 4 17.23 -2.56 8.64
C MET A 4 17.15 -2.34 7.13
N CYS A 5 18.06 -2.91 6.35
CA CYS A 5 17.97 -2.91 4.89
C CYS A 5 16.72 -3.67 4.41
N PHE A 6 16.42 -4.80 5.03
CA PHE A 6 15.21 -5.58 4.73
C PHE A 6 13.94 -4.81 5.10
N PHE A 7 13.90 -4.17 6.28
CA PHE A 7 12.81 -3.28 6.67
C PHE A 7 12.60 -2.16 5.63
N HIS A 8 13.67 -1.49 5.20
CA HIS A 8 13.60 -0.44 4.19
C HIS A 8 13.05 -0.97 2.87
N ALA A 9 13.55 -2.11 2.39
CA ALA A 9 13.04 -2.77 1.19
C ALA A 9 11.55 -3.08 1.31
N VAL A 10 11.10 -3.65 2.44
CA VAL A 10 9.68 -3.92 2.68
C VAL A 10 8.84 -2.64 2.62
N VAL A 11 9.26 -1.58 3.31
CA VAL A 11 8.54 -0.32 3.36
C VAL A 11 8.42 0.33 1.96
N VAL A 12 9.51 0.31 1.19
CA VAL A 12 9.55 0.87 -0.18
C VAL A 12 8.70 0.05 -1.14
N GLU A 13 8.82 -1.28 -1.11
CA GLU A 13 8.19 -2.17 -2.09
C GLU A 13 6.71 -2.40 -1.81
N ARG A 14 6.27 -2.27 -0.55
CA ARG A 14 4.85 -2.37 -0.18
C ARG A 14 3.93 -1.41 -0.95
N LYS A 15 4.44 -0.28 -1.45
CA LYS A 15 3.67 0.65 -2.31
C LYS A 15 3.10 -0.01 -3.57
N LYS A 16 3.71 -1.10 -4.05
CA LYS A 16 3.24 -1.88 -5.22
C LYS A 16 1.83 -2.47 -5.00
N PHE A 17 1.42 -2.68 -3.75
CA PHE A 17 0.16 -3.34 -3.39
C PHE A 17 -1.00 -2.36 -3.08
N GLY A 18 -0.83 -1.07 -3.37
CA GLY A 18 -1.86 -0.05 -3.13
C GLY A 18 -2.31 -0.03 -1.66
N PRO A 19 -3.62 0.09 -1.37
CA PRO A 19 -4.15 0.12 0.00
C PRO A 19 -3.86 -1.12 0.86
N LEU A 20 -3.54 -2.27 0.26
CA LEU A 20 -3.09 -3.45 1.02
C LEU A 20 -1.66 -3.28 1.55
N GLY A 21 -0.86 -2.46 0.87
CA GLY A 21 0.49 -2.10 1.25
C GLY A 21 0.51 -0.91 2.20
N TRP A 22 0.00 0.23 1.72
CA TRP A 22 -0.09 1.50 2.44
C TRP A 22 -1.38 2.22 2.06
N ASN A 23 -2.04 2.88 3.01
CA ASN A 23 -3.21 3.70 2.72
C ASN A 23 -2.85 4.91 1.83
N ARG A 24 -1.62 5.43 1.95
CA ARG A 24 -1.07 6.51 1.12
C ARG A 24 0.32 6.18 0.58
N VAL A 25 0.69 6.81 -0.52
CA VAL A 25 2.05 6.67 -1.08
C VAL A 25 2.99 7.64 -0.37
N TYR A 26 4.02 7.10 0.28
CA TYR A 26 5.04 7.87 0.98
C TYR A 26 6.37 7.91 0.19
N PRO A 27 7.08 9.05 0.16
CA PRO A 27 8.27 9.25 -0.66
C PRO A 27 9.56 8.76 0.03
N TYR A 28 9.59 7.50 0.49
CA TYR A 28 10.79 6.91 1.08
C TYR A 28 11.93 6.84 0.07
N ASN A 29 13.14 7.15 0.51
CA ASN A 29 14.35 7.21 -0.30
C ASN A 29 15.55 6.57 0.41
N ALA A 30 16.63 6.35 -0.33
CA ALA A 30 17.85 5.72 0.21
C ALA A 30 18.50 6.54 1.35
N GLY A 31 18.29 7.87 1.38
CA GLY A 31 18.74 8.73 2.46
C GLY A 31 18.10 8.38 3.81
N ASP A 32 16.82 7.98 3.83
CA ASP A 32 16.15 7.52 5.05
C ASP A 32 16.87 6.31 5.66
N LEU A 33 17.29 5.37 4.81
CA LEU A 33 18.08 4.21 5.23
C LEU A 33 19.46 4.65 5.72
N THR A 34 20.21 5.43 4.93
CA THR A 34 21.55 5.88 5.29
C THR A 34 21.57 6.58 6.64
N THR A 35 20.67 7.54 6.88
CA THR A 35 20.62 8.26 8.15
C THR A 35 20.20 7.34 9.31
N CYS A 36 19.28 6.39 9.10
CA CYS A 36 18.96 5.42 10.15
C CYS A 36 20.15 4.51 10.49
N MET A 37 20.98 4.16 9.50
CA MET A 37 22.17 3.35 9.69
C MET A 37 23.27 4.12 10.43
N GLU A 38 23.47 5.40 10.13
CA GLU A 38 24.37 6.30 10.87
C GLU A 38 23.92 6.46 12.34
N VAL A 39 22.62 6.69 12.55
CA VAL A 39 22.04 6.76 13.90
C VAL A 39 22.23 5.45 14.64
N ALA A 40 21.99 4.30 13.99
CA ALA A 40 22.20 2.99 14.59
C ALA A 40 23.67 2.80 15.02
N ALA A 41 24.63 3.14 14.15
CA ALA A 41 26.06 3.03 14.45
C ALA A 41 26.43 3.85 15.69
N ASN A 42 26.04 5.13 15.74
CA ASN A 42 26.30 6.00 16.88
C ASN A 42 25.70 5.46 18.19
N TYR A 43 24.47 4.95 18.15
CA TYR A 43 23.81 4.41 19.35
C TYR A 43 24.43 3.11 19.86
N ILE A 44 25.04 2.32 18.97
CA ILE A 44 25.64 1.03 19.30
C ILE A 44 27.09 1.19 19.75
N GLU A 45 27.87 2.05 19.10
CA GLU A 45 29.28 2.28 19.45
C GLU A 45 29.44 2.92 20.83
N ASP A 46 28.53 3.82 21.21
CA ASP A 46 28.62 4.58 22.47
C ASP A 46 28.06 3.83 23.70
N ARG A 47 27.51 2.62 23.54
CA ARG A 47 26.75 1.95 24.62
C ARG A 47 27.05 0.46 24.75
N PRO A 48 27.18 -0.07 25.98
CA PRO A 48 27.41 -1.50 26.22
C PRO A 48 26.19 -2.37 25.94
N LYS A 49 24.99 -1.77 25.86
CA LYS A 49 23.73 -2.45 25.56
C LYS A 49 22.95 -1.65 24.54
N VAL A 50 22.48 -2.33 23.49
CA VAL A 50 21.66 -1.72 22.44
C VAL A 50 20.29 -1.32 22.99
N PRO A 51 19.89 -0.04 22.90
CA PRO A 51 18.58 0.43 23.36
C PRO A 51 17.53 0.22 22.27
N TRP A 52 17.03 -1.01 22.13
CA TRP A 52 16.11 -1.41 21.05
C TRP A 52 14.80 -0.61 21.03
N GLU A 53 14.26 -0.23 22.19
CA GLU A 53 13.04 0.59 22.27
C GLU A 53 13.27 2.01 21.74
N ASP A 54 14.38 2.64 22.15
CA ASP A 54 14.75 3.98 21.69
C ASP A 54 15.00 3.97 20.17
N LEU A 55 15.72 2.96 19.65
CA LEU A 55 15.96 2.83 18.21
C LEU A 55 14.65 2.69 17.43
N ARG A 56 13.72 1.83 17.90
CA ARG A 56 12.41 1.68 17.27
C ARG A 56 11.60 2.97 17.30
N TYR A 57 11.64 3.69 18.42
CA TYR A 57 10.97 4.98 18.55
C TYR A 57 11.55 6.01 17.56
N VAL A 58 12.87 6.16 17.51
CA VAL A 58 13.54 7.09 16.60
C VAL A 58 13.24 6.73 15.15
N PHE A 59 13.38 5.46 14.77
CA PHE A 59 13.13 5.04 13.40
C PHE A 59 11.66 5.17 13.00
N GLY A 60 10.73 4.82 13.89
CA GLY A 60 9.32 4.73 13.56
C GLY A 60 8.51 6.00 13.78
N GLU A 61 8.84 6.83 14.77
CA GLU A 61 8.12 8.10 15.02
C GLU A 61 8.79 9.29 14.32
N ILE A 62 10.13 9.31 14.25
CA ILE A 62 10.90 10.48 13.81
C ILE A 62 11.35 10.31 12.35
N MET A 63 12.05 9.22 12.04
CA MET A 63 12.66 9.02 10.72
C MET A 63 11.61 8.62 9.67
N TYR A 64 11.18 7.35 9.66
CA TYR A 64 10.16 6.87 8.74
C TYR A 64 8.78 7.45 9.07
N GLY A 65 8.48 7.62 10.37
CA GLY A 65 7.23 8.20 10.86
C GLY A 65 7.01 9.66 10.47
N GLY A 66 8.08 10.40 10.17
CA GLY A 66 8.00 11.78 9.69
C GLY A 66 7.37 11.90 8.30
N HIS A 67 7.42 10.83 7.49
CA HIS A 67 6.76 10.77 6.18
C HIS A 67 5.29 10.36 6.26
N ILE A 68 4.91 9.64 7.32
CA ILE A 68 3.60 9.01 7.44
C ILE A 68 2.57 10.01 7.95
N THR A 69 1.45 10.12 7.24
CA THR A 69 0.35 11.05 7.59
C THR A 69 -0.93 10.33 8.03
N ASP A 70 -1.00 9.01 7.85
CA ASP A 70 -2.12 8.17 8.26
C ASP A 70 -1.77 7.40 9.54
N ASP A 71 -2.66 7.44 10.54
CA ASP A 71 -2.41 6.82 11.86
C ASP A 71 -2.29 5.28 11.76
N TRP A 72 -3.07 4.65 10.87
CA TRP A 72 -3.00 3.20 10.69
C TRP A 72 -1.70 2.78 9.99
N ASP A 73 -1.25 3.55 9.00
CA ASP A 73 0.06 3.35 8.40
C ASP A 73 1.19 3.54 9.43
N ARG A 74 1.05 4.46 10.39
CA ARG A 74 2.04 4.64 11.47
C ARG A 74 2.10 3.42 12.38
N VAL A 75 0.93 2.89 12.76
CA VAL A 75 0.83 1.64 13.54
C VAL A 75 1.49 0.48 12.79
N LEU A 76 1.24 0.36 11.47
CA LEU A 76 1.83 -0.67 10.63
C LEU A 76 3.36 -0.54 10.54
N CYS A 77 3.88 0.66 10.31
CA CYS A 77 5.33 0.92 10.27
C CYS A 77 6.00 0.51 11.59
N MET A 78 5.38 0.87 12.73
CA MET A 78 5.86 0.46 14.04
C MET A 78 5.78 -1.05 14.27
N ALA A 79 4.75 -1.72 13.75
CA ALA A 79 4.65 -3.17 13.83
C ALA A 79 5.83 -3.85 13.11
N TYR A 80 6.21 -3.37 11.92
CA TYR A 80 7.39 -3.88 11.22
C TYR A 80 8.69 -3.63 11.98
N LEU A 81 8.87 -2.44 12.55
CA LEU A 81 10.05 -2.14 13.37
C LEU A 81 10.12 -3.02 14.62
N ARG A 82 8.98 -3.34 15.23
CA ARG A 82 8.92 -4.29 16.36
C ARG A 82 9.27 -5.72 15.97
N THR A 83 9.12 -6.10 14.71
CA THR A 83 9.51 -7.42 14.19
C THR A 83 10.98 -7.45 13.76
N PHE A 84 11.45 -6.42 13.07
CA PHE A 84 12.79 -6.42 12.46
C PHE A 84 13.89 -5.84 13.35
N VAL A 85 13.56 -4.92 14.26
CA VAL A 85 14.53 -4.24 15.13
C VAL A 85 14.40 -4.82 16.54
N VAL A 86 14.94 -6.02 16.69
CA VAL A 86 14.90 -6.84 17.90
C VAL A 86 16.28 -7.47 18.15
N PRO A 87 16.63 -7.87 19.38
CA PRO A 87 17.90 -8.54 19.67
C PRO A 87 18.23 -9.71 18.74
N GLU A 88 17.21 -10.48 18.36
CA GLU A 88 17.31 -11.65 17.51
C GLU A 88 17.79 -11.31 16.09
N CYS A 89 17.68 -10.04 15.67
CA CYS A 89 18.11 -9.59 14.34
C CYS A 89 19.62 -9.62 14.12
N CYS A 90 20.39 -9.91 15.17
CA CYS A 90 21.82 -10.15 15.10
C CYS A 90 22.15 -11.57 14.62
N ASP A 91 21.37 -12.59 15.03
CA ASP A 91 21.82 -13.99 14.94
C ASP A 91 20.77 -14.99 14.43
N SER A 92 19.47 -14.76 14.63
CA SER A 92 18.44 -15.81 14.45
C SER A 92 17.06 -15.32 14.03
N LEU A 93 16.95 -14.07 13.58
CA LEU A 93 15.67 -13.52 13.15
C LEU A 93 15.25 -14.12 11.80
N GLN A 94 14.06 -14.70 11.77
CA GLN A 94 13.38 -15.01 10.53
C GLN A 94 12.71 -13.74 9.99
N LEU A 95 13.22 -13.24 8.85
CA LEU A 95 12.74 -12.01 8.21
C LEU A 95 11.44 -12.24 7.44
N ALA A 96 11.35 -13.38 6.79
CA ALA A 96 10.15 -13.83 6.08
C ALA A 96 10.10 -15.36 6.10
N PRO A 97 8.95 -15.99 5.77
CA PRO A 97 8.87 -17.44 5.67
C PRO A 97 9.94 -17.99 4.72
N GLY A 98 10.89 -18.76 5.25
CA GLY A 98 12.02 -19.32 4.50
C GLY A 98 13.22 -18.37 4.31
N LEU A 99 13.23 -17.19 4.91
CA LEU A 99 14.36 -16.25 4.87
C LEU A 99 14.81 -15.90 6.28
N GLU A 100 15.98 -16.38 6.67
CA GLU A 100 16.64 -16.03 7.94
C GLU A 100 17.63 -14.88 7.73
N VAL A 101 17.97 -14.18 8.82
CA VAL A 101 19.01 -13.16 8.78
C VAL A 101 20.34 -13.85 8.45
N PRO A 102 21.04 -13.43 7.39
CA PRO A 102 22.34 -14.00 7.06
C PRO A 102 23.39 -13.66 8.13
N ALA A 103 24.34 -14.57 8.34
CA ALA A 103 25.46 -14.36 9.23
C ALA A 103 26.33 -13.17 8.77
N PRO A 104 27.04 -12.48 9.69
CA PRO A 104 27.91 -11.36 9.34
C PRO A 104 28.97 -11.77 8.31
N MET A 105 28.83 -11.28 7.07
CA MET A 105 29.78 -11.47 5.98
C MET A 105 30.22 -10.11 5.40
N THR A 106 31.18 -10.13 4.48
CA THR A 106 31.60 -8.91 3.78
C THR A 106 30.54 -8.45 2.78
N TYR A 107 30.58 -7.17 2.40
CA TYR A 107 29.61 -6.62 1.44
C TYR A 107 29.56 -7.41 0.13
N ASN A 108 30.72 -7.82 -0.40
CA ASN A 108 30.77 -8.56 -1.66
C ASN A 108 30.13 -9.95 -1.54
N GLU A 109 30.32 -10.62 -0.39
CA GLU A 109 29.69 -11.92 -0.11
C GLU A 109 28.17 -11.77 0.02
N TYR A 110 27.68 -10.69 0.66
CA TYR A 110 26.25 -10.41 0.70
C TYR A 110 25.66 -10.19 -0.70
N MET A 111 26.35 -9.44 -1.55
CA MET A 111 25.88 -9.19 -2.91
C MET A 111 25.88 -10.47 -3.75
N ASP A 112 26.90 -11.30 -3.61
CA ASP A 112 26.97 -12.59 -4.29
C ASP A 112 25.85 -13.53 -3.81
N TRP A 113 25.60 -13.58 -2.49
CA TRP A 113 24.49 -14.36 -1.92
C TRP A 113 23.12 -13.86 -2.39
N LEU A 114 22.89 -12.54 -2.47
CA LEU A 114 21.62 -11.98 -2.95
C LEU A 114 21.38 -12.24 -4.45
N ILE A 115 22.43 -12.27 -5.27
CA ILE A 115 22.31 -12.36 -6.73
C ILE A 115 22.35 -13.82 -7.21
N ASN A 116 23.24 -14.62 -6.63
CA ASN A 116 23.54 -15.99 -7.09
C ASN A 116 23.09 -17.06 -6.09
N GLY A 117 22.65 -16.68 -4.88
CA GLY A 117 22.22 -17.63 -3.86
C GLY A 117 20.88 -18.29 -4.20
N GLU A 118 20.86 -19.62 -4.16
CA GLU A 118 19.62 -20.40 -4.31
C GLU A 118 18.69 -20.28 -3.08
N ASP A 119 19.25 -19.86 -1.94
CA ASP A 119 18.54 -19.74 -0.66
C ASP A 119 17.66 -18.49 -0.57
N PHE A 120 17.91 -17.47 -1.41
CA PHE A 120 17.08 -16.26 -1.40
C PHE A 120 15.76 -16.52 -2.14
N PRO A 121 14.60 -16.45 -1.46
CA PRO A 121 13.33 -16.82 -2.05
C PRO A 121 12.94 -15.86 -3.18
N GLN A 122 12.22 -16.38 -4.18
CA GLN A 122 11.61 -15.55 -5.22
C GLN A 122 10.67 -14.51 -4.59
N GLU A 123 10.67 -13.30 -5.15
CA GLU A 123 9.79 -12.23 -4.72
C GLU A 123 8.33 -12.69 -4.68
N SER A 124 7.74 -12.62 -3.49
CA SER A 124 6.33 -12.94 -3.25
C SER A 124 5.75 -11.98 -2.20
N PRO A 125 4.41 -11.79 -2.15
CA PRO A 125 3.79 -10.95 -1.12
C PRO A 125 4.16 -11.33 0.30
N LEU A 126 4.49 -12.61 0.55
CA LEU A 126 4.91 -13.13 1.85
C LEU A 126 6.17 -12.44 2.39
N LEU A 127 7.11 -12.06 1.52
CA LEU A 127 8.32 -11.32 1.93
C LEU A 127 7.99 -9.96 2.52
N PHE A 128 6.86 -9.39 2.11
CA PHE A 128 6.35 -8.12 2.61
C PHE A 128 5.34 -8.28 3.75
N GLY A 129 5.14 -9.49 4.28
CA GLY A 129 4.13 -9.79 5.30
C GLY A 129 2.69 -9.74 4.78
N LEU A 130 2.48 -9.91 3.47
CA LEU A 130 1.16 -9.93 2.84
C LEU A 130 0.74 -11.36 2.48
N HIS A 131 -0.58 -11.59 2.46
CA HIS A 131 -1.13 -12.84 1.97
C HIS A 131 -0.86 -13.01 0.46
N PRO A 132 -0.58 -14.23 -0.06
CA PRO A 132 -0.32 -14.47 -1.49
C PRO A 132 -1.38 -13.89 -2.44
N ASN A 133 -2.64 -13.82 -2.00
CA ASN A 133 -3.72 -13.20 -2.78
C ASN A 133 -3.47 -11.72 -3.16
N ALA A 134 -2.61 -11.00 -2.44
CA ALA A 134 -2.23 -9.64 -2.81
C ALA A 134 -1.54 -9.58 -4.20
N GLU A 135 -0.91 -10.68 -4.62
CA GLU A 135 -0.31 -10.82 -5.94
C GLU A 135 -1.35 -10.80 -7.06
N ILE A 136 -2.54 -11.34 -6.82
CA ILE A 136 -3.62 -11.39 -7.83
C ILE A 136 -3.99 -9.96 -8.23
N ASN A 137 -4.32 -9.11 -7.24
CA ASN A 137 -4.67 -7.72 -7.49
C ASN A 137 -3.51 -6.94 -8.15
N TYR A 138 -2.28 -7.15 -7.69
CA TYR A 138 -1.10 -6.53 -8.28
C TYR A 138 -0.96 -6.89 -9.77
N ARG A 139 -1.05 -8.18 -10.10
CA ARG A 139 -0.97 -8.66 -11.50
C ARG A 139 -2.14 -8.19 -12.35
N THR A 140 -3.35 -8.13 -11.80
CA THR A 140 -4.53 -7.58 -12.50
C THR A 140 -4.33 -6.12 -12.87
N VAL A 141 -3.86 -5.28 -11.93
CA VAL A 141 -3.60 -3.87 -12.20
C VAL A 141 -2.50 -3.69 -13.27
N GLN A 142 -1.43 -4.50 -13.22
CA GLN A 142 -0.39 -4.48 -14.26
C GLN A 142 -0.93 -4.89 -15.63
N ALA A 143 -1.80 -5.91 -15.69
CA ALA A 143 -2.46 -6.34 -16.91
C ALA A 143 -3.37 -5.25 -17.48
N ASP A 144 -4.15 -4.56 -16.65
CA ASP A 144 -5.01 -3.45 -17.08
C ASP A 144 -4.19 -2.29 -17.67
N VAL A 145 -3.07 -1.92 -17.03
CA VAL A 145 -2.15 -0.90 -17.55
C VAL A 145 -1.58 -1.34 -18.90
N LEU A 146 -1.17 -2.61 -19.02
CA LEU A 146 -0.65 -3.17 -20.26
C LEU A 146 -1.70 -3.11 -21.38
N PHE A 147 -2.93 -3.59 -21.13
CA PHE A 147 -4.01 -3.56 -22.12
C PHE A 147 -4.41 -2.14 -22.52
N ARG A 148 -4.48 -1.21 -21.56
CA ARG A 148 -4.74 0.20 -21.85
C ARG A 148 -3.65 0.79 -22.74
N THR A 149 -2.39 0.52 -22.43
CA THR A 149 -1.24 0.97 -23.22
C THR A 149 -1.29 0.39 -24.64
N ILE A 150 -1.60 -0.90 -24.81
CA ILE A 150 -1.77 -1.52 -26.13
C ILE A 150 -2.90 -0.84 -26.91
N ASN A 151 -4.05 -0.59 -26.28
CA ASN A 151 -5.18 0.06 -26.90
C ASN A 151 -4.87 1.52 -27.30
N GLU A 152 -4.09 2.25 -26.49
CA GLU A 152 -3.63 3.60 -26.81
C GLU A 152 -2.67 3.64 -28.01
N LEU A 153 -1.84 2.60 -28.16
CA LEU A 153 -0.92 2.44 -29.29
C LEU A 153 -1.62 1.97 -30.58
N GLN A 154 -2.84 1.43 -30.49
CA GLN A 154 -3.56 0.93 -31.65
C GLN A 154 -3.96 2.10 -32.57
N PRO A 155 -3.62 2.05 -33.88
CA PRO A 155 -3.97 3.11 -34.80
C PRO A 155 -5.49 3.24 -34.90
N LYS A 156 -6.01 4.45 -34.65
CA LYS A 156 -7.45 4.78 -34.72
C LYS A 156 -7.97 4.88 -36.17
N GLN A 157 -7.53 3.99 -37.06
CA GLN A 157 -8.15 3.86 -38.38
C GLN A 157 -9.52 3.20 -38.20
N HIS A 158 -10.56 4.02 -38.34
CA HIS A 158 -11.94 3.55 -38.40
C HIS A 158 -12.12 2.82 -39.73
N GLY A 159 -12.05 1.49 -39.70
CA GLY A 159 -12.52 0.67 -40.81
C GLY A 159 -14.01 0.94 -40.97
N GLY A 160 -14.39 1.56 -42.10
CA GLY A 160 -15.77 1.88 -42.42
C GLY A 160 -16.66 0.65 -42.34
N GLY A 161 -17.54 0.65 -41.35
CA GLY A 161 -18.57 -0.34 -41.14
C GLY A 161 -19.76 0.37 -40.48
N ASP A 162 -20.95 -0.03 -40.92
CA ASP A 162 -22.28 0.49 -40.57
C ASP A 162 -22.65 0.26 -39.08
N MET A 163 -21.77 0.71 -38.18
CA MET A 163 -21.95 0.68 -36.74
C MET A 163 -22.31 2.07 -36.25
N LEU A 164 -23.30 2.12 -35.35
CA LEU A 164 -23.69 3.33 -34.62
C LEU A 164 -22.46 4.06 -34.10
N SER A 165 -22.46 5.38 -34.22
CA SER A 165 -21.39 6.20 -33.66
C SER A 165 -21.29 5.95 -32.16
N ALA A 166 -20.08 6.07 -31.59
CA ALA A 166 -19.86 5.90 -30.15
C ALA A 166 -20.81 6.78 -29.30
N GLN A 167 -21.22 7.92 -29.84
CA GLN A 167 -22.13 8.87 -29.20
C GLN A 167 -23.58 8.36 -29.19
N GLU A 168 -24.05 7.73 -30.27
CA GLU A 168 -25.38 7.11 -30.34
C GLU A 168 -25.49 5.90 -29.41
N VAL A 169 -24.43 5.08 -29.31
CA VAL A 169 -24.39 3.94 -28.36
C VAL A 169 -24.46 4.43 -26.91
N VAL A 170 -23.72 5.50 -26.58
CA VAL A 170 -23.77 6.11 -25.25
C VAL A 170 -25.16 6.67 -24.97
N GLN A 171 -25.79 7.36 -25.91
CA GLN A 171 -27.13 7.92 -25.75
C GLN A 171 -28.18 6.82 -25.52
N GLN A 172 -28.10 5.71 -26.27
CA GLN A 172 -28.99 4.56 -26.09
C GLN A 172 -28.81 3.94 -24.69
N LYS A 173 -27.57 3.83 -24.20
CA LYS A 173 -27.28 3.32 -22.86
C LYS A 173 -27.77 4.24 -21.74
N ILE A 174 -27.70 5.56 -21.94
CA ILE A 174 -28.24 6.53 -20.99
C ILE A 174 -29.76 6.37 -20.87
N GLU A 175 -30.47 6.23 -22.00
CA GLU A 175 -31.93 6.06 -21.97
C GLU A 175 -32.34 4.72 -21.32
N GLU A 176 -31.62 3.63 -21.61
CA GLU A 176 -31.83 2.33 -20.95
C GLU A 176 -31.65 2.41 -19.42
N ILE A 177 -30.63 3.15 -18.95
CA ILE A 177 -30.41 3.36 -17.51
C ILE A 177 -31.52 4.22 -16.93
N ARG A 178 -31.98 5.24 -17.67
CA ARG A 178 -33.05 6.15 -17.24
C ARG A 178 -34.38 5.44 -17.07
N GLU A 179 -34.73 4.53 -17.98
CA GLU A 179 -35.96 3.72 -17.88
C GLU A 179 -35.92 2.73 -16.71
N ARG A 180 -34.72 2.29 -16.30
CA ARG A 180 -34.53 1.36 -15.17
C ARG A 180 -34.39 2.04 -13.81
N LEU A 181 -34.22 3.36 -13.79
CA LEU A 181 -34.12 4.11 -12.54
C LEU A 181 -35.50 4.14 -11.86
N PRO A 182 -35.58 3.89 -10.54
CA PRO A 182 -36.81 4.07 -9.78
C PRO A 182 -37.31 5.51 -9.86
N GLU A 183 -38.61 5.72 -9.67
CA GLU A 183 -39.16 7.07 -9.60
C GLU A 183 -38.48 7.87 -8.48
N PRO A 184 -38.05 9.12 -8.73
CA PRO A 184 -37.44 9.95 -7.72
C PRO A 184 -38.43 10.19 -6.59
N HIS A 185 -38.02 9.93 -5.35
CA HIS A 185 -38.83 10.21 -4.20
C HIS A 185 -39.09 11.72 -4.08
N ASN A 186 -40.36 12.11 -3.95
CA ASN A 186 -40.70 13.51 -3.68
C ASN A 186 -40.27 13.87 -2.25
N LEU A 187 -39.20 14.65 -2.15
CA LEU A 187 -38.61 15.07 -0.88
C LEU A 187 -39.51 16.03 -0.09
N GLN A 188 -40.43 16.74 -0.76
CA GLN A 188 -41.43 17.58 -0.09
C GLN A 188 -42.48 16.71 0.61
N ASP A 189 -43.05 15.72 -0.08
CA ASP A 189 -43.98 14.75 0.53
C ASP A 189 -43.34 13.98 1.70
N LEU A 190 -42.08 13.59 1.57
CA LEU A 190 -41.34 12.93 2.66
C LEU A 190 -41.11 13.85 3.86
N ALA A 191 -40.84 15.14 3.63
CA ALA A 191 -40.64 16.12 4.67
C ALA A 191 -41.94 16.50 5.40
N GLU A 192 -43.07 16.51 4.69
CA GLU A 192 -44.40 16.78 5.24
C GLU A 192 -44.99 15.59 6.01
N ARG A 193 -44.61 14.36 5.66
CA ARG A 193 -45.03 13.13 6.35
C ARG A 193 -44.26 12.83 7.64
N LEU A 194 -43.20 13.58 7.92
CA LEU A 194 -42.40 13.45 9.13
C LEU A 194 -42.89 14.45 10.18
N GLU A 195 -43.24 13.96 11.36
CA GLU A 195 -43.68 14.76 12.50
C GLU A 195 -42.60 15.79 12.92
N ASP A 196 -43.03 16.89 13.58
CA ASP A 196 -42.16 17.99 14.01
C ASP A 196 -41.03 17.53 14.98
N GLU A 197 -41.24 16.44 15.74
CA GLU A 197 -40.20 15.78 16.53
C GLU A 197 -39.40 14.78 15.69
N ARG A 198 -38.45 15.30 14.92
CA ARG A 198 -37.54 14.47 14.12
C ARG A 198 -36.48 13.82 15.00
N THR A 199 -36.32 12.51 14.85
CA THR A 199 -35.18 11.79 15.42
C THR A 199 -33.87 12.23 14.74
N PRO A 200 -32.72 12.13 15.43
CA PRO A 200 -31.41 12.46 14.85
C PRO A 200 -31.10 11.72 13.54
N GLN A 201 -31.59 10.48 13.38
CA GLN A 201 -31.42 9.67 12.18
C GLN A 201 -32.23 10.21 11.00
N GLN A 202 -33.46 10.67 11.24
CA GLN A 202 -34.29 11.30 10.20
C GLN A 202 -33.69 12.62 9.72
N HIS A 203 -33.04 13.39 10.61
CA HIS A 203 -32.30 14.59 10.22
C HIS A 203 -31.10 14.29 9.31
N VAL A 204 -30.32 13.25 9.63
CA VAL A 204 -29.21 12.81 8.78
C VAL A 204 -29.72 12.30 7.43
N PHE A 205 -30.79 11.51 7.44
CA PHE A 205 -31.42 11.00 6.22
C PHE A 205 -31.87 12.15 5.30
N ILE A 206 -32.69 13.08 5.78
CA ILE A 206 -33.13 14.25 4.98
C ILE A 206 -31.92 15.01 4.43
N ARG A 207 -30.91 15.29 5.27
CA ARG A 207 -29.72 16.03 4.85
C ARG A 207 -28.93 15.30 3.76
N SER A 208 -28.82 13.97 3.83
CA SER A 208 -28.10 13.15 2.86
C SER A 208 -28.83 13.04 1.51
N VAL A 209 -30.16 13.11 1.50
CA VAL A 209 -30.95 13.03 0.26
C VAL A 209 -31.14 14.41 -0.38
N SER A 210 -30.99 15.49 0.38
CA SER A 210 -31.07 16.88 -0.12
C SER A 210 -29.75 17.47 -0.66
N ALA A 211 -28.61 16.79 -0.46
CA ALA A 211 -27.26 17.25 -0.85
C ALA A 211 -26.83 16.63 -2.18
#